data_AF-A0A7J3X5Q5-F1
#
_entry.id   AF-A0A7J3X5Q5-F1
#
_cell.length_a   1.000
_cell.length_b   1.000
_cell.length_c   1.000
_cell.angle_alpha   90.00
_cell.angle_beta   90.00
_cell.angle_gamma   90.00
#
_symmetry.space_group_name_H-M   'P 1'
#
loop_
_entity.id
_entity.type
_entity.pdbx_description
1 polymer ?
#
loop_
_entity_poly.entity_id
_entity_poly.type
_entity_poly.pdbx_seq_one_letter_code
_entity_poly.pdbx_strand_id
1 'polypeptide(L)'
;MRVETVSAGVCSACGRRPAARRLRVSESFTAYPDLYAGSEVCEVCARLIEDRRFRSSHWILREDGAVEVLTRERLLEVLRDPPVGSLVYVRSGGRRHGFVRALRFSSSRTLAAICGEDEGVLLVPRGRLRELVDLAKEVYAVLKRKGALLEGCSASEWRHEDLCRRVEGVRGDPLWRVIVRAL
;
A
#
# COMPACT_ATOMS: atom_id res chain seq x y z
N MET A 1 23.55 -31.52 0.01
CA MET A 1 22.80 -30.25 -0.02
C MET A 1 23.82 -29.13 -0.23
N ARG A 2 23.96 -28.60 -1.45
CA ARG A 2 24.96 -27.55 -1.73
C ARG A 2 24.39 -26.23 -1.23
N VAL A 3 25.03 -25.64 -0.24
CA VAL A 3 24.82 -24.23 0.13
C VAL A 3 25.51 -23.41 -0.95
N GLU A 4 24.76 -23.04 -1.99
CA GLU A 4 25.22 -22.02 -2.93
C GLU A 4 25.40 -20.73 -2.13
N THR A 5 26.66 -20.35 -1.96
CA THR A 5 27.06 -19.12 -1.30
C THR A 5 26.63 -17.98 -2.21
N VAL A 6 25.51 -17.34 -1.85
CA VAL A 6 24.94 -16.20 -2.57
C VAL A 6 25.95 -15.06 -2.53
N SER A 7 26.20 -14.44 -3.69
CA SER A 7 27.07 -13.28 -3.82
C SER A 7 26.62 -12.16 -2.86
N ALA A 8 27.53 -11.31 -2.40
CA ALA A 8 27.26 -10.18 -1.50
C ALA A 8 26.46 -9.04 -2.17
N GLY A 9 25.44 -9.39 -2.96
CA GLY A 9 24.57 -8.49 -3.67
C GLY A 9 23.44 -7.95 -2.81
N VAL A 10 22.78 -6.92 -3.33
CA VAL A 10 21.58 -6.32 -2.72
C VAL A 10 20.34 -6.96 -3.33
N CYS A 11 19.30 -7.16 -2.52
CA CYS A 11 18.01 -7.72 -2.95
C CYS A 11 17.44 -6.99 -4.18
N SER A 12 17.15 -7.73 -5.25
CA SER A 12 16.65 -7.21 -6.52
C SER A 12 15.26 -6.55 -6.42
N ALA A 13 14.46 -6.91 -5.41
CA ALA A 13 13.12 -6.35 -5.23
C ALA A 13 13.13 -5.01 -4.45
N CYS A 14 13.84 -4.94 -3.32
CA CYS A 14 13.84 -3.75 -2.48
C CYS A 14 15.05 -2.83 -2.67
N GLY A 15 16.15 -3.32 -3.24
CA GLY A 15 17.39 -2.55 -3.39
C GLY A 15 18.04 -2.10 -2.07
N ARG A 16 17.67 -2.70 -0.92
CA ARG A 16 18.11 -2.25 0.41
C ARG A 16 18.76 -3.33 1.27
N ARG A 17 18.13 -4.50 1.36
CA ARG A 17 18.59 -5.59 2.24
C ARG A 17 19.55 -6.53 1.48
N PRO A 18 20.48 -7.22 2.17
CA PRO A 18 21.31 -8.24 1.56
C PRO A 18 20.48 -9.29 0.83
N ALA A 19 20.90 -9.69 -0.36
CA ALA A 19 20.34 -10.83 -1.05
C ALA A 19 20.66 -12.11 -0.25
N ALA A 20 19.67 -12.99 -0.11
CA ALA A 20 19.81 -14.21 0.70
C ALA A 20 19.51 -15.47 -0.11
N ARG A 21 18.67 -15.37 -1.14
CA ARG A 21 18.27 -16.52 -1.98
C ARG A 21 17.76 -16.09 -3.35
N ARG A 22 17.72 -17.03 -4.28
CA ARG A 22 17.03 -16.87 -5.56
C ARG A 22 15.51 -16.86 -5.37
N LEU A 23 14.83 -15.92 -6.02
CA LEU A 23 13.38 -15.75 -6.02
C LEU A 23 12.71 -16.95 -6.69
N ARG A 24 11.74 -17.56 -6.01
CA ARG A 24 10.99 -18.73 -6.52
C ARG A 24 9.59 -18.33 -6.92
N VAL A 25 9.40 -18.02 -8.19
CA VAL A 25 8.10 -17.61 -8.74
C VAL A 25 7.72 -18.46 -9.94
N SER A 26 6.42 -18.57 -10.21
CA SER A 26 5.91 -19.29 -11.39
C SER A 26 6.23 -18.55 -12.68
N GLU A 27 6.15 -19.24 -13.82
CA GLU A 27 6.27 -18.63 -15.15
C GLU A 27 5.23 -17.53 -15.41
N SER A 28 4.07 -17.62 -14.75
CA SER A 28 3.00 -16.63 -14.79
C SER A 28 3.22 -15.40 -13.89
N PHE A 29 4.39 -15.25 -13.29
CA PHE A 29 4.74 -14.08 -12.49
C PHE A 29 4.90 -12.85 -13.40
N THR A 30 4.07 -11.84 -13.21
CA THR A 30 4.02 -10.67 -14.10
C THR A 30 4.83 -9.47 -13.60
N ALA A 31 5.38 -9.53 -12.39
CA ALA A 31 6.10 -8.41 -11.77
C ALA A 31 7.63 -8.52 -11.91
N TYR A 32 8.12 -9.30 -12.88
CA TYR A 32 9.55 -9.29 -13.25
C TYR A 32 10.07 -7.88 -13.62
N PRO A 33 9.32 -7.04 -14.38
CA PRO A 33 9.78 -5.69 -14.71
C PRO A 33 9.92 -4.74 -13.52
N ASP A 34 9.32 -5.09 -12.36
CA ASP A 34 9.38 -4.27 -11.16
C ASP A 34 10.63 -4.56 -10.30
N LEU A 35 11.41 -5.59 -10.65
CA LEU A 35 12.70 -5.91 -10.03
C LEU A 35 13.81 -5.03 -10.63
N TYR A 36 14.79 -4.63 -9.82
CA TYR A 36 15.93 -3.81 -10.26
C TYR A 36 16.81 -4.52 -11.28
N ALA A 37 17.41 -5.64 -10.86
CA ALA A 37 18.31 -6.44 -11.67
C ALA A 37 18.50 -7.81 -10.99
N GLY A 38 18.51 -8.87 -11.79
CA GLY A 38 18.73 -10.23 -11.30
C GLY A 38 17.52 -10.86 -10.60
N SER A 39 17.75 -12.05 -10.03
CA SER A 39 16.70 -12.87 -9.41
C SER A 39 16.98 -13.17 -7.93
N GLU A 40 17.95 -12.51 -7.32
CA GLU A 40 18.29 -12.73 -5.91
C GLU A 40 17.56 -11.72 -5.01
N VAL A 41 16.90 -12.21 -3.97
CA VAL A 41 16.05 -11.43 -3.06
C VAL A 41 16.43 -11.69 -1.61
N CYS A 42 16.09 -10.75 -0.72
CA CYS A 42 16.16 -10.95 0.72
C CYS A 42 14.96 -11.78 1.21
N GLU A 43 15.09 -12.38 2.39
CA GLU A 43 14.04 -13.19 3.01
C GLU A 43 12.69 -12.47 3.13
N VAL A 44 12.71 -11.17 3.45
CA VAL A 44 11.49 -10.35 3.60
C VAL A 44 10.76 -10.22 2.26
N CYS A 45 11.48 -9.86 1.19
CA CYS A 45 10.88 -9.71 -0.13
C CYS A 45 10.43 -11.05 -0.71
N ALA A 46 11.23 -12.10 -0.51
CA ALA A 46 10.86 -13.44 -0.93
C ALA A 46 9.56 -13.89 -0.25
N ARG A 47 9.44 -13.71 1.07
CA ARG A 47 8.21 -14.00 1.81
C ARG A 47 7.01 -13.24 1.25
N LEU A 48 7.13 -11.93 1.04
CA LEU A 48 6.04 -11.11 0.51
C LEU A 48 5.60 -11.53 -0.90
N ILE A 49 6.56 -11.86 -1.78
CA ILE A 49 6.28 -12.21 -3.18
C ILE A 49 5.72 -13.63 -3.29
N GLU A 50 6.29 -14.59 -2.57
CA GLU A 50 5.99 -16.01 -2.71
C GLU A 50 4.73 -16.42 -1.94
N ASP A 51 4.51 -15.88 -0.74
CA ASP A 51 3.34 -16.20 0.06
C ASP A 51 2.08 -15.50 -0.48
N ARG A 52 1.09 -16.30 -0.87
CA ARG A 52 -0.18 -15.86 -1.43
C ARG A 52 -0.96 -14.96 -0.47
N ARG A 53 -0.79 -15.11 0.85
CA ARG A 53 -1.49 -14.33 1.87
C ARG A 53 -1.27 -12.83 1.68
N PHE A 54 -0.06 -12.40 1.31
CA PHE A 54 0.26 -10.97 1.13
C PHE A 54 -0.27 -10.40 -0.19
N ARG A 55 -0.66 -11.26 -1.13
CA ARG A 55 -1.30 -10.84 -2.39
C ARG A 55 -2.80 -10.58 -2.23
N SER A 56 -3.42 -11.17 -1.22
CA SER A 56 -4.86 -11.08 -0.97
C SER A 56 -5.22 -10.23 0.25
N SER A 57 -4.24 -9.59 0.90
CA SER A 57 -4.44 -8.87 2.15
C SER A 57 -3.81 -7.48 2.13
N HIS A 58 -4.32 -6.59 2.97
CA HIS A 58 -3.62 -5.37 3.34
C HIS A 58 -2.50 -5.71 4.31
N TRP A 59 -1.39 -4.99 4.24
CA TRP A 59 -0.28 -5.22 5.17
C TRP A 59 0.59 -3.98 5.34
N ILE A 60 1.36 -3.98 6.42
CA ILE A 60 2.43 -3.02 6.67
C ILE A 60 3.75 -3.77 6.78
N LEU A 61 4.76 -3.31 6.04
CA LEU A 61 6.15 -3.71 6.19
C LEU A 61 6.86 -2.66 7.04
N ARG A 62 7.48 -3.07 8.13
CA ARG A 62 8.25 -2.21 9.03
C ARG A 62 9.73 -2.19 8.66
N GLU A 63 10.47 -1.25 9.25
CA GLU A 63 11.89 -1.04 8.98
C GLU A 63 12.73 -2.30 9.25
N ASP A 64 12.47 -2.91 10.41
CA ASP A 64 13.06 -4.17 10.89
C ASP A 64 12.74 -5.40 10.02
N GLY A 65 11.87 -5.25 9.01
CA GLY A 65 11.46 -6.35 8.14
C GLY A 65 10.26 -7.15 8.65
N ALA A 66 9.69 -6.79 9.81
CA ALA A 66 8.44 -7.34 10.28
C ALA A 66 7.30 -6.97 9.31
N VAL A 67 6.43 -7.93 9.02
CA VAL A 67 5.25 -7.71 8.18
C VAL A 67 4.03 -8.13 8.96
N GLU A 68 3.06 -7.22 9.04
CA GLU A 68 1.79 -7.41 9.73
C GLU A 68 0.66 -7.32 8.70
N VAL A 69 -0.19 -8.34 8.64
CA VAL A 69 -1.43 -8.30 7.85
C VAL A 69 -2.49 -7.56 8.66
N LEU A 70 -3.16 -6.61 8.01
CA LEU A 70 -4.05 -5.65 8.67
C LEU A 70 -5.52 -6.00 8.41
N THR A 71 -6.35 -5.90 9.45
CA THR A 71 -7.81 -5.78 9.29
C THR A 71 -8.16 -4.38 8.75
N ARG A 72 -9.41 -4.13 8.37
CA ARG A 72 -9.83 -2.81 7.87
C ARG A 72 -9.71 -1.72 8.94
N GLU A 73 -10.15 -2.04 10.15
CA GLU A 73 -10.09 -1.14 11.30
C GLU A 73 -8.64 -0.75 11.57
N ARG A 74 -7.76 -1.75 11.65
CA ARG A 74 -6.33 -1.53 11.86
C ARG A 74 -5.67 -0.81 10.69
N LEU A 75 -6.10 -1.08 9.45
CA LEU A 75 -5.58 -0.40 8.27
C LEU A 75 -5.87 1.10 8.32
N LEU A 76 -7.07 1.52 8.69
CA LEU A 76 -7.39 2.95 8.82
C LEU A 76 -6.57 3.64 9.90
N GLU A 77 -6.32 2.97 11.03
CA GLU A 77 -5.44 3.48 12.08
C GLU A 77 -4.01 3.67 11.56
N VAL A 78 -3.48 2.66 10.88
CA VAL A 78 -2.14 2.70 10.29
C VAL A 78 -2.05 3.76 9.19
N LEU A 79 -3.06 3.89 8.31
CA LEU A 79 -3.09 4.92 7.27
C LEU A 79 -3.14 6.33 7.86
N ARG A 80 -3.79 6.53 9.01
CA ARG A 80 -3.83 7.85 9.66
C ARG A 80 -2.43 8.33 10.08
N ASP A 81 -1.58 7.40 10.55
CA ASP A 81 -0.22 7.72 10.98
C ASP A 81 0.74 6.52 10.79
N PRO A 82 1.24 6.29 9.55
CA PRO A 82 2.07 5.12 9.26
C PRO A 82 3.44 5.22 9.94
N PRO A 83 3.93 4.23 10.69
CA PRO A 83 5.25 4.31 11.34
C PRO A 83 6.39 4.77 10.41
N VAL A 84 7.37 5.50 10.94
CA VAL A 84 8.59 5.82 10.18
C VAL A 84 9.28 4.52 9.79
N GLY A 85 9.89 4.51 8.59
CA GLY A 85 10.53 3.33 8.02
C GLY A 85 9.55 2.30 7.43
N SER A 86 8.23 2.52 7.53
CA SER A 86 7.24 1.54 7.06
C SER A 86 6.75 1.76 5.63
N LEU A 87 6.24 0.71 5.00
CA LEU A 87 5.47 0.74 3.77
C LEU A 87 4.09 0.12 4.02
N VAL A 88 3.02 0.83 3.67
CA VAL A 88 1.64 0.32 3.79
C VAL A 88 1.15 -0.12 2.41
N TYR A 89 0.62 -1.34 2.29
CA TYR A 89 -0.01 -1.85 1.08
C TYR A 89 -1.53 -1.96 1.26
N VAL A 90 -2.27 -1.42 0.28
CA VAL A 90 -3.72 -1.47 0.24
C VAL A 90 -4.19 -2.24 -0.99
N ARG A 91 -4.63 -3.47 -0.76
CA ARG A 91 -5.28 -4.36 -1.73
C ARG A 91 -6.57 -3.72 -2.27
N SER A 92 -6.83 -3.84 -3.57
CA SER A 92 -8.06 -3.36 -4.22
C SER A 92 -8.89 -4.47 -4.86
N GLY A 93 -8.31 -5.65 -5.09
CA GLY A 93 -8.95 -6.73 -5.84
C GLY A 93 -8.28 -6.98 -7.19
N GLY A 94 -7.42 -6.06 -7.65
CA GLY A 94 -6.78 -6.03 -8.95
C GLY A 94 -5.46 -6.80 -9.03
N ARG A 95 -4.42 -6.12 -9.57
CA ARG A 95 -3.16 -6.71 -10.05
C ARG A 95 -2.45 -7.55 -8.98
N ARG A 96 -2.19 -8.82 -9.33
CA ARG A 96 -1.33 -9.69 -8.52
C ARG A 96 0.06 -9.06 -8.44
N HIS A 97 0.59 -8.89 -7.23
CA HIS A 97 1.95 -8.37 -6.96
C HIS A 97 2.19 -6.88 -7.27
N GLY A 98 1.15 -6.04 -7.36
CA GLY A 98 1.31 -4.58 -7.58
C GLY A 98 2.23 -3.88 -6.56
N PHE A 99 2.45 -4.49 -5.39
CA PHE A 99 3.37 -4.01 -4.37
C PHE A 99 4.86 -4.17 -4.66
N VAL A 100 5.30 -4.97 -5.64
CA VAL A 100 6.74 -5.29 -5.82
C VAL A 100 7.55 -4.03 -6.06
N ARG A 101 7.08 -3.16 -6.95
CA ARG A 101 7.70 -1.84 -7.19
C ARG A 101 7.76 -0.96 -5.93
N ALA A 102 6.85 -1.17 -4.98
CA ALA A 102 6.75 -0.40 -3.76
C ALA A 102 7.78 -0.79 -2.69
N LEU A 103 8.33 -2.02 -2.75
CA LEU A 103 9.22 -2.56 -1.73
C LEU A 103 10.52 -1.77 -1.54
N ARG A 104 10.87 -0.91 -2.50
CA ARG A 104 12.02 0.01 -2.40
C ARG A 104 11.75 1.26 -1.56
N PHE A 105 10.48 1.59 -1.29
CA PHE A 105 10.09 2.78 -0.57
C PHE A 105 9.81 2.50 0.91
N SER A 106 9.95 3.54 1.72
CA SER A 106 9.59 3.54 3.14
C SER A 106 9.21 4.94 3.57
N SER A 107 8.31 5.02 4.54
CA SER A 107 7.88 6.27 5.16
C SER A 107 9.06 6.95 5.85
N SER A 108 9.09 8.27 5.80
CA SER A 108 10.01 9.12 6.54
C SER A 108 9.25 9.91 7.60
N ARG A 109 9.94 10.84 8.26
CA ARG A 109 9.34 11.79 9.19
C ARG A 109 8.38 12.77 8.50
N THR A 110 8.55 13.04 7.20
CA THR A 110 7.77 14.04 6.45
C THR A 110 6.80 13.41 5.45
N LEU A 111 7.15 12.27 4.87
CA LEU A 111 6.38 11.58 3.85
C LEU A 111 5.97 10.18 4.33
N ALA A 112 4.71 9.81 4.09
CA ALA A 112 4.25 8.44 4.21
C ALA A 112 4.39 7.72 2.88
N ALA A 113 4.87 6.48 2.91
CA ALA A 113 4.93 5.58 1.76
C ALA A 113 3.75 4.61 1.79
N ILE A 114 2.84 4.78 0.83
CA ILE A 114 1.64 3.96 0.67
C ILE A 114 1.67 3.36 -0.74
N CYS A 115 1.24 2.13 -0.88
CA CYS A 115 1.01 1.52 -2.17
C CYS A 115 -0.44 1.08 -2.28
N GLY A 116 -1.21 1.79 -3.12
CA GLY A 116 -2.46 1.26 -3.61
C GLY A 116 -2.17 0.20 -4.67
N GLU A 117 -2.91 -0.90 -4.68
CA GLU A 117 -2.71 -1.95 -5.67
C GLU A 117 -2.93 -1.45 -7.11
N ASP A 118 -3.93 -0.60 -7.32
CA ASP A 118 -4.22 -0.03 -8.64
C ASP A 118 -3.50 1.31 -8.86
N GLU A 119 -3.29 2.08 -7.80
CA GLU A 119 -2.68 3.42 -7.84
C GLU A 119 -1.15 3.36 -7.87
N GLY A 120 -0.56 2.24 -7.45
CA GLY A 120 0.88 2.10 -7.26
C GLY A 120 1.37 2.88 -6.04
N VAL A 121 2.64 3.29 -6.10
CA VAL A 121 3.33 3.94 -4.99
C VAL A 121 2.94 5.42 -4.90
N LEU A 122 2.56 5.83 -3.71
CA LEU A 122 2.24 7.19 -3.32
C LEU A 122 3.18 7.61 -2.18
N LEU A 123 3.94 8.68 -2.39
CA LEU A 123 4.72 9.35 -1.35
C LEU A 123 4.00 10.65 -1.01
N VAL A 124 3.41 10.71 0.17
CA VAL A 124 2.44 11.75 0.52
C VAL A 124 2.83 12.45 1.82
N PRO A 125 2.67 13.78 1.92
CA PRO A 125 2.88 14.47 3.19
C PRO A 125 2.00 13.88 4.29
N ARG A 126 2.59 13.61 5.46
CA ARG A 126 1.87 12.95 6.57
C ARG A 126 0.65 13.74 7.05
N GLY A 127 0.75 15.08 7.07
CA GLY A 127 -0.38 15.96 7.41
C GLY A 127 -1.56 15.78 6.45
N ARG A 128 -1.28 15.81 5.14
CA ARG A 128 -2.29 15.60 4.10
C ARG A 128 -2.95 14.23 4.19
N LEU A 129 -2.16 13.19 4.43
CA LEU A 129 -2.68 11.84 4.63
C LEU A 129 -3.67 11.78 5.81
N ARG A 130 -3.30 12.36 6.94
CA ARG A 130 -4.14 12.41 8.14
C ARG A 130 -5.44 13.16 7.87
N GLU A 131 -5.37 14.33 7.26
CA GLU A 131 -6.54 15.13 6.87
C GLU A 131 -7.51 14.34 5.99
N LEU A 132 -7.00 13.60 5.01
CA LEU A 132 -7.85 12.81 4.12
C LEU A 132 -8.46 11.59 4.81
N VAL A 133 -7.71 10.92 5.68
CA VAL A 133 -8.27 9.82 6.50
C VAL A 133 -9.38 10.34 7.41
N ASP A 134 -9.20 11.52 7.98
CA ASP A 134 -10.19 12.15 8.86
C ASP A 134 -11.45 12.55 8.12
N LEU A 135 -11.29 13.22 6.97
CA LEU A 135 -12.39 13.55 6.07
C LEU A 135 -13.15 12.28 5.62
N ALA A 136 -12.44 11.22 5.25
CA ALA A 136 -13.06 9.97 4.82
C ALA A 136 -13.92 9.34 5.93
N LYS A 137 -13.41 9.33 7.17
CA LYS A 137 -14.15 8.84 8.35
C LYS A 137 -15.38 9.70 8.64
N GLU A 138 -15.22 11.02 8.63
CA GLU A 138 -16.29 12.00 8.86
C GLU A 138 -17.42 11.82 7.84
N VAL A 139 -17.10 11.84 6.55
CA VAL A 139 -18.07 11.69 5.46
C VAL A 139 -18.75 10.33 5.52
N TYR A 140 -17.98 9.24 5.70
CA TYR A 140 -18.55 7.91 5.77
C TYR A 140 -19.45 7.73 7.00
N ALA A 141 -19.15 8.39 8.12
CA ALA A 141 -19.99 8.37 9.31
C ALA A 141 -21.39 8.98 9.05
N VAL A 142 -21.49 9.98 8.17
CA VAL A 142 -22.74 10.67 7.82
C VAL A 142 -23.47 9.98 6.66
N LEU A 143 -22.75 9.74 5.56
CA LEU A 143 -23.35 9.23 4.31
C LEU A 143 -23.50 7.72 4.29
N LYS A 144 -22.70 6.97 5.07
CA LYS A 144 -22.69 5.49 5.16
C LYS A 144 -22.53 4.75 3.83
N ARG A 145 -22.15 5.45 2.75
CA ARG A 145 -21.99 4.89 1.40
C ARG A 145 -20.62 5.23 0.81
N LYS A 146 -19.82 4.22 0.51
CA LYS A 146 -18.52 4.41 -0.17
C LYS A 146 -18.67 4.99 -1.58
N GLY A 147 -19.77 4.64 -2.27
CA GLY A 147 -20.08 5.19 -3.60
C GLY A 147 -20.10 6.72 -3.59
N ALA A 148 -20.68 7.34 -2.55
CA ALA A 148 -20.69 8.81 -2.44
C ALA A 148 -19.27 9.42 -2.35
N LEU A 149 -18.33 8.70 -1.71
CA LEU A 149 -16.94 9.15 -1.60
C LEU A 149 -16.16 8.97 -2.91
N LEU A 150 -16.50 7.98 -3.74
CA LEU A 150 -15.76 7.67 -4.98
C LEU A 150 -16.38 8.34 -6.22
N GLU A 151 -17.70 8.28 -6.33
CA GLU A 151 -18.47 8.65 -7.51
C GLU A 151 -19.09 10.05 -7.38
N GLY A 152 -19.18 10.58 -6.16
CA GLY A 152 -19.78 11.87 -5.83
C GLY A 152 -21.13 11.73 -5.13
N CYS A 153 -21.57 12.81 -4.49
CA CYS A 153 -22.84 12.85 -3.77
C CYS A 153 -24.04 12.83 -4.72
N SER A 154 -25.02 11.99 -4.41
CA SER A 154 -26.35 12.00 -5.03
C SER A 154 -27.15 13.24 -4.61
N ALA A 155 -28.19 13.60 -5.38
CA ALA A 155 -29.02 14.77 -5.11
C ALA A 155 -29.57 14.84 -3.67
N SER A 156 -29.96 13.70 -3.09
CA SER A 156 -30.48 13.65 -1.71
C SER A 156 -29.40 13.85 -0.63
N GLU A 157 -28.13 13.58 -0.94
CA GLU A 157 -27.01 13.76 -0.02
C GLU A 157 -26.53 15.21 0.05
N TRP A 158 -26.83 16.03 -0.96
CA TRP A 158 -26.49 17.45 -1.00
C TRP A 158 -27.15 18.29 0.11
N ARG A 159 -28.08 17.72 0.89
CA ARG A 159 -28.50 18.28 2.18
C ARG A 159 -27.33 18.46 3.16
N HIS A 160 -26.23 17.72 2.96
CA HIS A 160 -24.96 17.85 3.67
C HIS A 160 -23.93 18.56 2.78
N GLU A 161 -24.30 19.74 2.27
CA GLU A 161 -23.59 20.46 1.21
C GLU A 161 -22.08 20.62 1.47
N ASP A 162 -21.69 21.03 2.69
CA ASP A 162 -20.30 21.25 3.05
C ASP A 162 -19.44 19.98 2.92
N LEU A 163 -19.99 18.82 3.32
CA LEU A 163 -19.31 17.53 3.19
C LEU A 163 -19.20 17.13 1.73
N CYS A 164 -20.28 17.30 0.95
CA CYS A 164 -20.27 16.96 -0.47
C CYS A 164 -19.27 17.82 -1.26
N ARG A 165 -19.20 19.13 -1.00
CA ARG A 165 -18.19 20.00 -1.61
C ARG A 165 -16.76 19.56 -1.29
N ARG A 166 -16.49 19.15 -0.04
CA ARG A 166 -15.16 18.63 0.37
C ARG A 166 -14.81 17.33 -0.35
N VAL A 167 -15.77 16.41 -0.51
CA VAL A 167 -15.58 15.14 -1.25
C VAL A 167 -15.30 15.41 -2.73
N GLU A 168 -16.08 16.29 -3.38
CA GLU A 168 -15.87 16.65 -4.78
C GLU A 168 -14.46 17.19 -5.03
N GLY A 169 -13.91 17.94 -4.09
CA GLY A 169 -12.54 18.46 -4.16
C GLY A 169 -11.44 17.40 -4.08
N VAL A 170 -11.74 16.18 -3.63
CA VAL A 170 -10.72 15.13 -3.40
C VAL A 170 -10.99 13.80 -4.10
N ARG A 171 -12.19 13.55 -4.64
CA ARG A 171 -12.55 12.24 -5.22
C ARG A 171 -11.70 11.82 -6.43
N GLY A 172 -11.08 12.78 -7.11
CA GLY A 172 -10.11 12.54 -8.19
C GLY A 172 -8.72 12.10 -7.71
N ASP A 173 -8.39 12.31 -6.44
CA ASP A 173 -7.07 12.04 -5.87
C ASP A 173 -6.82 10.51 -5.73
N PRO A 174 -5.71 9.96 -6.28
CA PRO A 174 -5.36 8.56 -6.08
C PRO A 174 -5.26 8.15 -4.60
N LEU A 175 -4.73 9.02 -3.74
CA LEU A 175 -4.63 8.75 -2.31
C LEU A 175 -6.01 8.61 -1.67
N TRP A 176 -6.97 9.44 -2.10
CA TRP A 176 -8.33 9.35 -1.60
C TRP A 176 -8.97 8.00 -1.90
N ARG A 177 -8.80 7.46 -3.12
CA ARG A 177 -9.31 6.12 -3.47
C ARG A 177 -8.71 5.03 -2.59
N VAL A 178 -7.41 5.11 -2.31
CA VAL A 178 -6.73 4.19 -1.39
C VAL A 178 -7.35 4.23 0.01
N ILE A 179 -7.60 5.43 0.54
CA ILE A 179 -8.20 5.63 1.86
C ILE A 179 -9.64 5.10 1.91
N VAL A 180 -10.46 5.41 0.90
CA VAL A 180 -11.87 4.96 0.86
C VAL A 180 -11.99 3.44 0.78
N ARG A 181 -11.05 2.76 0.13
CA ARG A 181 -11.00 1.29 0.15
C ARG A 181 -10.77 0.72 1.55
N ALA A 182 -10.04 1.44 2.40
CA ALA A 182 -9.78 1.03 3.77
C ALA A 182 -10.99 1.23 4.72
N LEU A 183 -12.03 1.97 4.31
CA LEU A 183 -13.26 2.15 5.08
C LEU A 183 -14.11 0.88 5.26
#